data_AF-A0A1B9BNS9-F1
#
_entry.id   AF-A0A1B9BNS9-F1
#
_cell.length_a   1.000
_cell.length_b   1.000
_cell.length_c   1.000
_cell.angle_alpha   90.00
_cell.angle_beta   90.00
_cell.angle_gamma   90.00
#
_symmetry.space_group_name_H-M   'P 1'
#
loop_
_entity.id
_entity.type
_entity.pdbx_description
1 polymer ?
#
loop_
_entity_poly.entity_id
_entity_poly.type
_entity_poly.pdbx_seq_one_letter_code
_entity_poly.pdbx_strand_id
1 'polypeptide(L)' 'MWYYVKTLEYPVNLKCKDLNMAKLLVTQYGGPDGELGAALRYLDQRYTMPTGKSKGLLTDIGTDAPIT' A
#
# COMPACT_ATOMS: atom_id res chain seq x y z
N MET A 1 -14.27 4.15 7.86
CA MET A 1 -14.25 2.93 8.68
C MET A 1 -13.45 1.91 7.90
N TRP A 2 -12.48 1.25 8.54
CA TRP A 2 -11.65 0.22 7.88
C TRP A 2 -12.27 -1.15 8.07
N TYR A 3 -12.17 -2.00 7.05
CA TYR A 3 -12.55 -3.41 7.13
C TYR A 3 -11.38 -4.26 6.62
N TYR A 4 -11.04 -5.30 7.37
CA TYR A 4 -9.91 -6.16 7.04
C TYR A 4 -10.42 -7.49 6.48
N VAL A 5 -9.97 -7.84 5.27
CA VAL A 5 -10.23 -9.12 4.63
C VAL A 5 -8.95 -9.98 4.72
N LYS A 6 -9.07 -11.23 5.17
CA LYS A 6 -7.92 -12.15 5.33
C LYS A 6 -7.39 -12.71 4.01
N THR A 7 -7.99 -12.36 2.88
CA THR A 7 -7.57 -12.78 1.55
C THR A 7 -6.67 -11.72 0.93
N LEU A 8 -5.67 -12.15 0.17
CA LEU A 8 -4.86 -11.24 -0.66
C LEU A 8 -5.69 -10.72 -1.83
N GLU A 9 -5.41 -9.50 -2.29
CA GLU A 9 -6.05 -8.93 -3.48
C GLU A 9 -5.68 -9.70 -4.75
N TYR A 10 -4.40 -10.09 -4.85
CA TYR A 10 -3.91 -10.93 -5.94
C TYR A 10 -3.29 -12.23 -5.39
N PRO A 11 -3.61 -13.40 -5.97
CA PRO A 11 -3.04 -14.67 -5.53
C PRO A 11 -1.53 -14.72 -5.78
N VAL A 12 -0.76 -15.02 -4.73
CA VAL A 12 0.70 -15.15 -4.81
C VAL A 12 1.09 -16.58 -5.11
N ASN A 13 1.97 -16.78 -6.09
CA ASN A 13 2.55 -18.09 -6.44
C ASN A 13 4.07 -18.08 -6.28
N LEU A 14 4.57 -18.71 -5.22
CA LEU A 14 6.01 -18.82 -4.92
C LEU A 14 6.59 -20.10 -5.50
N LYS A 15 7.58 -19.98 -6.41
CA LYS A 15 8.25 -21.14 -7.02
C LYS A 15 9.47 -21.62 -6.23
N CYS A 16 10.13 -20.73 -5.48
CA CYS A 16 11.33 -21.05 -4.72
C CYS A 16 11.50 -20.08 -3.54
N LYS A 17 12.34 -20.45 -2.57
CA LYS A 17 12.68 -19.65 -1.39
C LYS A 17 13.99 -18.89 -1.61
N ASP A 18 13.92 -17.81 -2.39
CA ASP A 18 15.08 -16.95 -2.65
C ASP A 18 15.21 -15.86 -1.57
N LEU A 19 16.26 -15.96 -0.76
CA LEU A 19 16.55 -15.01 0.33
C LEU A 19 17.08 -13.66 -0.18
N ASN A 20 17.70 -13.61 -1.34
CA ASN A 20 18.18 -12.35 -1.91
C ASN A 20 17.00 -11.53 -2.45
N MET A 21 16.06 -12.19 -3.13
CA MET A 21 14.81 -11.54 -3.54
C MET A 21 14.00 -11.07 -2.33
N ALA A 22 13.94 -11.86 -1.25
CA ALA A 22 13.25 -11.44 -0.03
C ALA A 22 13.83 -10.14 0.57
N LYS A 23 15.17 -9.94 0.52
CA LYS A 23 15.80 -8.70 0.97
C LYS A 23 15.37 -7.49 0.14
N LEU A 24 15.20 -7.65 -1.17
CA LEU A 24 14.71 -6.59 -2.06
C LEU A 24 13.21 -6.31 -1.82
N LEU A 25 12.40 -7.33 -1.54
CA LEU A 25 10.98 -7.11 -1.21
C LEU A 25 10.79 -6.30 0.07
N VAL A 26 11.69 -6.44 1.05
CA VAL A 26 11.66 -5.63 2.27
C VAL A 26 11.84 -4.14 1.97
N THR A 27 12.62 -3.78 0.96
CA THR A 27 12.78 -2.37 0.58
C THR A 27 11.52 -1.80 -0.05
N GLN A 28 10.75 -2.60 -0.81
CA GLN A 28 9.45 -2.14 -1.31
C GLN A 28 8.39 -2.08 -0.21
N TYR A 29 8.49 -2.92 0.82
CA TYR A 29 7.54 -2.89 1.94
C TYR A 29 7.75 -1.66 2.86
N GLY A 30 9.00 -1.40 3.26
CA GLY A 30 9.31 -0.40 4.30
C GLY A 30 10.45 0.55 3.98
N GLY A 31 10.93 0.56 2.73
CA GLY A 31 11.92 1.54 2.27
C GLY A 31 11.34 2.94 2.10
N PRO A 32 12.19 3.93 1.79
CA PRO A 32 11.79 5.34 1.67
C PRO A 32 10.71 5.56 0.60
N ASP A 33 10.76 4.81 -0.50
CA ASP A 33 9.77 4.81 -1.58
C ASP A 33 8.90 3.53 -1.57
N GLY A 34 8.76 2.90 -0.41
CA GLY A 34 7.98 1.68 -0.25
C GLY A 34 6.47 1.94 -0.15
N GLU A 35 5.67 0.89 -0.37
CA GLU A 35 4.21 0.96 -0.40
C GLU A 35 3.61 1.43 0.92
N LEU A 36 4.22 1.08 2.05
CA LEU A 36 3.78 1.57 3.37
C LEU A 36 3.90 3.10 3.46
N GLY A 37 5.00 3.66 2.98
CA GLY A 37 5.22 5.09 2.94
C GLY A 37 4.25 5.78 1.97
N ALA A 38 4.01 5.19 0.81
CA ALA A 38 3.02 5.68 -0.15
C ALA A 38 1.61 5.72 0.45
N ALA A 39 1.14 4.59 1.01
CA ALA A 39 -0.17 4.47 1.64
C ALA A 39 -0.37 5.51 2.74
N LEU A 40 0.58 5.64 3.67
CA LEU A 40 0.49 6.62 4.75
C LEU A 40 0.44 8.06 4.24
N ARG A 41 1.26 8.43 3.26
CA ARG A 41 1.24 9.78 2.68
C ARG A 41 -0.13 10.12 2.07
N TYR A 42 -0.72 9.23 1.28
CA TYR A 42 -2.01 9.49 0.66
C TYR A 42 -3.13 9.56 1.71
N LEU A 43 -3.07 8.70 2.74
CA LEU A 43 -4.02 8.72 3.85
C LEU A 43 -3.89 9.95 4.74
N ASP A 44 -2.69 10.50 4.90
CA ASP A 44 -2.48 11.73 5.67
C ASP A 44 -2.90 12.96 4.86
N GLN A 45 -2.58 13.01 3.56
CA GLN A 45 -2.97 14.10 2.66
C GLN A 45 -4.49 14.28 2.61
N ARG A 46 -5.28 13.21 2.76
CA ARG A 46 -6.75 13.31 2.73
C ARG A 46 -7.32 14.26 3.80
N TYR A 47 -6.64 14.43 4.93
CA TYR A 47 -7.16 15.29 6.01
C TYR A 47 -7.08 16.77 5.66
N THR A 48 -6.11 17.17 4.84
CA THR A 48 -5.88 18.56 4.42
C THR A 48 -6.51 18.92 3.08
N MET A 49 -7.00 17.94 2.32
CA MET A 49 -7.57 18.22 1.00
C MET A 49 -8.84 19.08 1.04
N PRO A 50 -9.00 20.03 0.08
CA PRO A 50 -10.09 21.00 0.10
C PRO A 50 -11.45 20.47 -0.39
N THR A 51 -11.47 19.43 -1.25
CA THR A 51 -12.72 18.91 -1.84
C THR A 51 -13.05 17.50 -1.38
N GLY A 52 -14.34 17.18 -1.26
CA GLY A 52 -14.79 15.82 -0.94
C GLY A 52 -14.33 14.78 -1.97
N LYS A 53 -14.28 15.14 -3.26
CA LYS A 53 -13.80 14.26 -4.33
C LYS A 53 -12.32 13.91 -4.18
N SER A 54 -11.47 14.90 -3.89
CA SER A 54 -10.04 14.65 -3.66
C SER A 54 -9.79 13.81 -2.40
N LYS A 55 -10.62 13.97 -1.36
CA LYS A 55 -10.54 13.12 -0.16
C LYS A 55 -10.89 11.67 -0.45
N GLY A 56 -11.93 11.45 -1.26
CA GLY A 56 -12.32 10.13 -1.74
C GLY A 56 -11.18 9.48 -2.52
N LEU A 57 -10.67 10.17 -3.55
CA LEU A 57 -9.59 9.66 -4.39
C LEU A 57 -8.33 9.27 -3.59
N LEU A 58 -7.89 10.11 -2.64
CA LEU A 58 -6.74 9.77 -1.80
C LEU A 58 -7.01 8.64 -0.82
N THR A 59 -8.26 8.47 -0.40
CA THR A 59 -8.66 7.32 0.43
C THR A 59 -8.63 6.04 -0.38
N ASP A 60 -9.10 6.07 -1.63
CA ASP A 60 -9.03 4.92 -2.54
C ASP A 60 -7.57 4.54 -2.81
N ILE A 61 -6.74 5.51 -3.24
CA ILE A 61 -5.31 5.28 -3.51
C ILE A 61 -4.57 4.81 -2.24
N GLY A 62 -4.81 5.40 -1.08
CA GLY A 62 -4.16 5.00 0.16
C GLY A 62 -4.59 3.63 0.67
N THR A 63 -5.74 3.12 0.23
CA THR A 63 -6.23 1.76 0.53
C THR A 63 -5.58 0.73 -0.39
N ASP A 64 -5.36 1.10 -1.66
CA ASP A 64 -4.85 0.20 -2.70
C ASP A 64 -3.32 0.24 -2.86
N ALA A 65 -2.64 1.29 -2.36
CA ALA A 65 -1.18 1.41 -2.43
C ALA A 65 -0.41 0.20 -1.86
N PRO A 66 -0.81 -0.48 -0.77
CA PRO A 66 -0.14 -1.72 -0.33
C PRO A 66 -0.08 -2.85 -1.37
N ILE A 67 -0.76 -2.70 -2.51
CA ILE A 67 -0.88 -3.68 -3.59
C ILE A 67 -0.12 -3.28 -4.86
N THR A 68 0.25 -2.01 -5.05
CA THR A 68 1.01 -1.54 -6.23
C THR A 68 2.48 -1.96 -6.21
#